data_AF-A0A9Q5CVB2-F1
#
_entry.id   AF-A0A9Q5CVB2-F1
#
_cell.length_a   1.000
_cell.length_b   1.000
_cell.length_c   1.000
_cell.angle_alpha   90.00
_cell.angle_beta   90.00
_cell.angle_gamma   90.00
#
_symmetry.space_group_name_H-M   'P 1'
#
loop_
_entity.id
_entity.type
_entity.pdbx_description
1 polymer ?
#
loop_
_entity_poly.entity_id
_entity_poly.type
_entity_poly.pdbx_seq_one_letter_code
_entity_poly.pdbx_strand_id
1 'polypeptide(L)'
;MKKIVSIFLFFAIISIVMMGGSSNPYSGKYITSNNTILELNSTGKCKVINNFYKDVFYTYGQYIISDNEIEIIFDKDKRNYLNVESLKGKVKGSNIVFYDYIQEGKECVYSKIE
;
A
#
# COMPACT_ATOMS: atom_id res chain seq x y z
N MET A 1 44.19 9.03 20.13
CA MET A 1 43.12 9.95 19.68
C MET A 1 42.59 9.63 18.27
N LYS A 2 43.43 9.51 17.24
CA LYS A 2 42.99 9.24 15.84
C LYS A 2 42.14 7.97 15.65
N LYS A 3 42.44 6.88 16.37
CA LYS A 3 41.68 5.60 16.29
C LYS A 3 40.26 5.72 16.85
N ILE A 4 40.05 6.51 17.90
CA ILE A 4 38.74 6.70 18.55
C ILE A 4 37.83 7.56 17.65
N VAL A 5 38.38 8.62 17.05
CA VAL A 5 37.66 9.48 16.10
C VAL A 5 37.20 8.68 14.87
N SER A 6 38.02 7.75 14.38
CA SER A 6 37.65 6.89 13.24
C SER A 6 36.49 5.94 13.56
N ILE A 7 36.42 5.44 14.80
CA ILE A 7 35.32 4.57 15.25
C ILE A 7 34.01 5.36 15.33
N PHE A 8 34.06 6.58 15.89
CA PHE A 8 32.89 7.46 15.97
C PHE A 8 32.35 7.85 14.58
N LEU A 9 33.22 8.14 13.61
CA LEU A 9 32.83 8.41 12.23
C LEU A 9 32.15 7.20 11.57
N PHE A 10 32.64 5.99 11.84
CA PHE A 10 32.05 4.76 11.31
C PHE A 10 30.64 4.52 11.87
N PHE A 11 30.42 4.72 13.17
CA PHE A 11 29.10 4.64 13.78
C PHE A 11 28.15 5.73 13.31
N ALA A 12 28.64 6.96 13.07
CA ALA A 12 27.84 8.04 12.51
C ALA A 12 27.33 7.72 11.09
N ILE A 13 28.16 7.09 10.25
CA ILE A 13 27.76 6.69 8.89
C ILE A 13 26.72 5.56 8.95
N ILE A 14 26.90 4.55 9.80
CA ILE A 14 25.92 3.44 9.94
C ILE A 14 24.57 3.94 10.43
N SER A 15 24.55 4.89 11.38
CA SER A 15 23.31 5.47 11.89
C SER A 15 22.58 6.31 10.83
N ILE A 16 23.31 7.00 9.94
CA ILE A 16 22.71 7.69 8.78
C ILE A 16 22.11 6.69 7.78
N VAL A 17 22.75 5.54 7.54
CA VAL A 17 22.23 4.49 6.64
C VAL A 17 20.96 3.83 7.22
N MET A 18 20.87 3.69 8.55
CA MET A 18 19.68 3.18 9.24
C MET A 18 18.53 4.22 9.34
N MET A 19 18.85 5.52 9.22
CA MET A 19 17.87 6.62 9.15
C MET A 19 17.34 6.89 7.74
N GLY A 20 17.72 6.08 6.75
CA GLY A 20 16.98 5.97 5.50
C GLY A 20 15.60 5.40 5.80
N GLY A 21 14.65 6.27 6.17
CA GLY A 21 13.30 5.88 6.56
C GLY A 21 12.76 4.86 5.56
N SER A 22 12.22 3.75 6.07
CA SER A 22 11.67 2.70 5.23
C SER A 22 10.50 3.26 4.43
N SER A 23 10.81 3.81 3.25
CA SER A 23 9.80 4.10 2.26
C SER A 23 9.28 2.73 1.84
N ASN A 24 8.07 2.41 2.27
CA ASN A 24 7.39 1.23 1.77
C ASN A 24 7.35 1.37 0.23
N PRO A 25 8.05 0.50 -0.54
CA PRO A 25 8.20 0.68 -1.99
C PRO A 25 6.84 0.56 -2.72
N TYR A 26 5.86 -0.05 -2.06
CA TYR A 26 4.50 -0.21 -2.54
C TYR A 26 3.60 0.99 -2.20
N SER A 27 4.06 1.92 -1.35
CA SER A 27 3.33 3.16 -1.10
C SER A 27 3.17 3.98 -2.38
N GLY A 28 2.05 4.70 -2.46
CA GLY A 28 1.65 5.48 -3.61
C GLY A 28 0.16 5.35 -3.92
N LYS A 29 -0.22 5.92 -5.06
CA LYS A 29 -1.58 5.84 -5.60
C LYS A 29 -1.62 4.88 -6.76
N TYR A 30 -2.70 4.12 -6.85
CA TYR A 30 -2.97 3.21 -7.94
C TYR A 30 -4.38 3.46 -8.45
N ILE A 31 -4.59 3.26 -9.74
CA ILE A 31 -5.87 3.50 -10.40
C ILE A 31 -6.29 2.30 -11.25
N THR A 32 -7.59 2.02 -11.23
CA THR A 32 -8.23 1.03 -12.10
C THR A 32 -8.74 1.70 -13.38
N SER A 33 -9.11 0.89 -14.38
CA SER A 33 -9.72 1.40 -15.62
C SER A 33 -11.06 2.13 -15.42
N ASN A 34 -11.73 1.93 -14.28
CA ASN A 34 -12.98 2.60 -13.93
C ASN A 34 -12.79 3.82 -13.00
N ASN A 35 -11.56 4.32 -12.85
CA ASN A 35 -11.20 5.45 -11.99
C ASN A 35 -11.38 5.25 -10.48
N THR A 36 -11.48 4.00 -10.02
CA THR A 36 -11.32 3.70 -8.59
C THR A 36 -9.85 3.82 -8.22
N ILE A 37 -9.54 4.57 -7.17
CA ILE A 37 -8.18 4.84 -6.69
C ILE A 37 -7.92 4.03 -5.41
N LEU A 38 -6.77 3.37 -5.33
CA LEU A 38 -6.22 2.81 -4.10
C LEU A 38 -5.00 3.64 -3.70
N GLU A 39 -4.99 4.19 -2.49
CA GLU A 39 -3.84 4.87 -1.93
C GLU A 39 -3.27 4.04 -0.78
N LEU A 40 -2.00 3.63 -0.92
CA LEU A 40 -1.22 2.92 0.08
C LEU A 40 -0.22 3.88 0.71
N ASN A 41 -0.26 4.07 2.02
CA ASN A 41 0.71 4.93 2.71
C ASN A 41 1.91 4.12 3.23
N SER A 42 2.97 4.81 3.66
CA SER A 42 4.18 4.14 4.19
C SER A 42 3.98 3.41 5.52
N THR A 43 2.87 3.63 6.22
CA THR A 43 2.59 3.06 7.55
C THR A 43 1.68 1.82 7.53
N GLY A 44 1.39 1.27 6.35
CA GLY A 44 0.54 0.07 6.22
C GLY A 44 -0.97 0.37 6.25
N LYS A 45 -1.38 1.63 6.11
CA LYS A 45 -2.79 2.03 5.96
C LYS A 45 -3.12 2.25 4.49
N CYS A 46 -4.36 1.97 4.14
CA CYS A 46 -4.88 2.21 2.81
C CYS A 46 -6.24 2.91 2.82
N LYS A 47 -6.56 3.55 1.70
CA LYS A 47 -7.91 4.00 1.38
C LYS A 47 -8.25 3.69 -0.08
N VAL A 48 -9.45 3.19 -0.31
CA VAL A 48 -10.06 3.03 -1.62
C VAL A 48 -11.03 4.19 -1.83
N ILE A 49 -10.89 4.88 -2.96
CA ILE A 49 -11.70 6.02 -3.37
C ILE A 49 -12.46 5.61 -4.62
N ASN A 50 -13.76 5.42 -4.50
CA ASN A 50 -14.62 5.13 -5.63
C ASN A 50 -15.27 6.43 -6.11
N ASN A 51 -14.84 6.87 -7.30
CA ASN A 51 -15.33 8.07 -7.99
C ASN A 51 -16.25 7.72 -9.17
N PHE A 52 -16.79 6.51 -9.22
CA PHE A 52 -17.66 6.08 -10.32
C PHE A 52 -19.00 6.84 -10.33
N TYR A 53 -19.48 7.27 -9.15
CA TYR A 53 -20.73 8.00 -8.99
C TYR A 53 -20.50 9.50 -8.82
N LYS A 54 -21.59 10.29 -8.87
CA LYS A 54 -21.55 11.73 -8.58
C LYS A 54 -21.00 12.04 -7.18
N ASP A 55 -21.18 11.11 -6.25
CA ASP A 55 -20.64 11.17 -4.90
C ASP A 55 -19.37 10.34 -4.78
N VAL A 56 -18.41 10.85 -3.99
CA VAL A 56 -17.14 10.18 -3.73
C VAL A 56 -17.28 9.27 -2.50
N PHE A 57 -17.00 7.99 -2.65
CA PHE A 57 -17.03 7.03 -1.55
C PHE A 57 -15.62 6.64 -1.11
N TYR A 58 -15.40 6.67 0.20
CA TYR A 58 -14.13 6.30 0.82
C TYR A 58 -14.31 5.03 1.64
N THR A 59 -13.43 4.06 1.42
CA THR A 59 -13.30 2.85 2.25
C THR A 59 -11.88 2.80 2.80
N TYR A 60 -11.71 2.56 4.10
CA TYR A 60 -10.41 2.59 4.77
C TYR A 60 -10.02 1.21 5.28
N GLY A 61 -8.73 0.94 5.36
CA GLY A 61 -8.23 -0.31 5.89
C GLY A 61 -6.73 -0.29 6.17
N GLN A 62 -6.22 -1.49 6.44
CA GLN A 62 -4.80 -1.77 6.59
C GLN A 62 -4.37 -2.73 5.50
N TYR A 63 -3.11 -2.68 5.11
CA TYR A 63 -2.57 -3.61 4.12
C TYR A 63 -1.26 -4.22 4.59
N ILE A 64 -1.04 -5.47 4.17
CA ILE A 64 0.16 -6.24 4.43
C ILE A 64 0.64 -6.77 3.07
N ILE A 65 1.95 -6.70 2.82
CA ILE A 65 2.58 -7.28 1.63
C ILE A 65 3.71 -8.21 2.07
N SER A 66 3.65 -9.47 1.62
CA SER A 66 4.69 -10.48 1.82
C SER A 66 4.77 -11.36 0.58
N ASP A 67 5.97 -11.68 0.11
CA ASP A 67 6.19 -12.56 -1.06
C ASP A 67 5.40 -12.17 -2.32
N ASN A 68 5.29 -10.87 -2.58
CA ASN A 68 4.47 -10.26 -3.64
C ASN A 68 2.97 -10.50 -3.51
N GLU A 69 2.49 -11.08 -2.40
CA GLU A 69 1.08 -11.18 -2.07
C GLU A 69 0.68 -9.96 -1.26
N ILE A 70 -0.52 -9.44 -1.51
CA ILE A 70 -1.11 -8.33 -0.77
C ILE A 70 -2.44 -8.75 -0.18
N GLU A 71 -2.65 -8.41 1.08
CA GLU A 71 -3.96 -8.46 1.72
C GLU A 71 -4.32 -7.08 2.26
N ILE A 72 -5.55 -6.63 1.97
CA ILE A 72 -6.17 -5.46 2.59
C ILE A 72 -7.25 -5.94 3.54
N ILE A 73 -7.22 -5.49 4.79
CA ILE A 73 -8.25 -5.73 5.79
C ILE A 73 -8.96 -4.40 6.07
N PHE A 74 -10.27 -4.34 5.84
CA PHE A 74 -11.03 -3.10 5.99
C PHE A 74 -11.43 -2.82 7.44
N ASP A 75 -11.48 -1.52 7.78
CA ASP A 75 -11.88 -1.06 9.11
C ASP A 75 -13.37 -1.40 9.36
N LYS A 76 -13.67 -2.23 10.37
CA LYS A 76 -15.04 -2.66 10.69
C LYS A 76 -15.95 -1.52 11.17
N ASP A 77 -15.37 -0.51 11.81
CA ASP A 77 -16.12 0.61 12.38
C ASP A 77 -16.38 1.74 11.39
N LYS A 78 -15.98 1.58 10.12
CA LYS A 78 -16.15 2.58 9.06
C LYS A 78 -16.99 2.03 7.93
N ARG A 79 -17.62 2.95 7.18
CA ARG A 79 -18.36 2.60 5.97
C ARG A 79 -17.41 1.94 4.97
N ASN A 80 -17.76 0.75 4.54
CA ASN A 80 -17.05 -0.01 3.53
C ASN A 80 -17.98 -0.24 2.34
N TYR A 81 -17.74 0.47 1.24
CA TYR A 81 -18.60 0.40 0.06
C TYR A 81 -18.42 -0.91 -0.73
N LEU A 82 -17.29 -1.59 -0.56
CA LEU A 82 -17.00 -2.85 -1.24
C LEU A 82 -17.75 -4.03 -0.61
N ASN A 83 -18.32 -3.87 0.59
CA ASN A 83 -19.07 -4.89 1.33
C ASN A 83 -18.33 -6.24 1.50
N VAL A 84 -17.00 -6.20 1.61
CA VAL A 84 -16.15 -7.37 1.87
C VAL A 84 -15.22 -7.07 3.06
N GLU A 85 -14.88 -8.08 3.87
CA GLU A 85 -13.99 -7.85 5.03
C GLU A 85 -12.53 -7.60 4.62
N SER A 86 -12.09 -8.27 3.55
CA SER A 86 -10.74 -8.14 3.02
C SER A 86 -10.69 -8.27 1.50
N LEU A 87 -9.57 -7.84 0.92
CA LEU A 87 -9.18 -8.14 -0.46
C LEU A 87 -7.83 -8.83 -0.46
N LYS A 88 -7.68 -9.83 -1.32
CA LYS A 88 -6.42 -10.55 -1.52
C LYS A 88 -5.96 -10.40 -2.95
N GLY A 89 -4.65 -10.33 -3.16
CA GLY A 89 -4.10 -10.05 -4.47
C GLY A 89 -2.60 -10.32 -4.58
N LYS A 90 -2.03 -9.94 -5.73
CA LYS A 90 -0.59 -9.95 -5.97
C LYS A 90 -0.09 -8.64 -6.54
N VAL A 91 1.10 -8.25 -6.11
CA VAL A 91 1.90 -7.21 -6.72
C VAL A 91 2.60 -7.78 -7.95
N LYS A 92 2.46 -7.11 -9.10
CA LYS A 92 3.08 -7.47 -10.38
C LYS A 92 3.73 -6.23 -10.98
N GLY A 93 5.01 -6.01 -10.67
CA GLY A 93 5.72 -4.78 -11.06
C GLY A 93 5.07 -3.53 -10.46
N SER A 94 4.67 -2.59 -11.30
CA SER A 94 3.95 -1.37 -10.88
C SER A 94 2.45 -1.58 -10.66
N ASN A 95 1.94 -2.81 -10.74
CA ASN A 95 0.52 -3.10 -10.65
C ASN A 95 0.20 -3.94 -9.42
N ILE A 96 -1.03 -3.81 -8.93
CA ILE A 96 -1.63 -4.68 -7.94
C ILE A 96 -2.87 -5.31 -8.57
N VAL A 97 -2.97 -6.64 -8.50
CA VAL A 97 -4.11 -7.40 -9.01
C VAL A 97 -4.82 -8.03 -7.82
N PHE A 98 -6.05 -7.58 -7.54
CA PHE A 98 -6.91 -8.21 -6.54
C PHE A 98 -7.75 -9.31 -7.19
N TYR A 99 -7.87 -10.44 -6.50
CA TYR A 99 -8.70 -11.58 -6.90
C TYR A 99 -10.07 -11.50 -6.22
N ASP A 100 -11.06 -12.18 -6.81
CA ASP A 100 -12.43 -12.26 -6.31
C ASP A 100 -13.01 -10.88 -5.92
N TYR A 101 -12.69 -9.87 -6.73
CA TYR A 101 -13.01 -8.48 -6.42
C TYR A 101 -14.53 -8.26 -6.54
N ILE A 102 -15.21 -8.24 -5.39
CA ILE A 102 -16.67 -8.14 -5.23
C ILE A 102 -17.44 -9.37 -5.76
N GLN A 103 -16.89 -10.11 -6.72
CA GLN A 103 -17.48 -11.32 -7.31
C GLN A 103 -16.39 -12.37 -7.55
N GLU A 104 -16.72 -13.62 -7.26
CA GLU A 104 -15.83 -14.77 -7.46
C GLU A 104 -15.35 -14.87 -8.91
N GLY A 105 -14.05 -15.14 -9.09
CA GLY A 105 -13.39 -15.26 -10.38
C GLY A 105 -13.07 -13.94 -11.07
N LYS A 106 -13.40 -12.78 -10.48
CA LYS A 106 -13.08 -11.47 -11.07
C LYS A 106 -11.79 -10.89 -10.53
N GLU A 107 -10.89 -10.57 -11.45
CA GLU A 107 -9.69 -9.79 -11.16
C GLU A 107 -9.96 -8.29 -11.30
N CYS A 108 -9.35 -7.50 -10.43
CA CYS A 108 -9.32 -6.04 -10.54
C CYS A 108 -7.87 -5.55 -10.53
N VAL A 109 -7.46 -4.89 -11.62
CA VAL A 109 -6.09 -4.40 -11.80
C VAL A 109 -6.01 -2.91 -11.43
N TYR A 110 -5.16 -2.62 -10.47
CA TYR A 110 -4.77 -1.29 -10.03
C TYR A 110 -3.36 -0.99 -10.55
N SER A 111 -3.20 0.04 -11.38
CA SER A 111 -1.90 0.45 -11.93
C SER A 111 -1.36 1.67 -11.19
N LYS A 112 -0.08 1.66 -10.80
CA LYS A 112 0.53 2.79 -10.07
C LYS A 112 0.49 4.07 -10.92
N ILE A 113 0.11 5.17 -10.29
CA ILE A 113 0.16 6.51 -10.88
C ILE A 113 1.50 7.12 -10.48
N GLU A 114 2.29 7.57 -11.46
CA GLU A 114 3.56 8.28 -11.26
C GLU A 114 3.36 9.67 -10.62
#